data_AF-A0A7C5L1X5-F1
#
_entry.id   AF-A0A7C5L1X5-F1
#
_cell.length_a   1.000
_cell.length_b   1.000
_cell.length_c   1.000
_cell.angle_alpha   90.00
_cell.angle_beta   90.00
_cell.angle_gamma   90.00
#
_symmetry.space_group_name_H-M   'P 1'
#
loop_
_entity.id
_entity.type
_entity.pdbx_description
1 polymer ?
#
loop_
_entity_poly.entity_id
_entity_poly.type
_entity_poly.pdbx_seq_one_letter_code
_entity_poly.pdbx_strand_id
1 'polypeptide(L)'
;MNINLKNLDILKIVILAISLSTSNVIYASGGHEEGGHEEGGHEEGGHEEEQSVKLSAKQLETAGIVVEELQPQRVSDVISAPGEIMLNEYRTTSVTPRISSQVVKRHAKLGDAISKGQPLVTLSSVEMATAQGELLVSGREWQRVKKLGRKVVSAQRYTEARVAHQQAKARVIAFGMTVKQVNSFLEKGDASKANGT
;
A
#
# COMPACT_ATOMS: atom_id res chain seq x y z
N MET A 1 13.55 5.49 11.61
CA MET A 1 13.94 4.08 11.87
C MET A 1 15.02 3.75 10.86
N ASN A 2 16.28 3.81 11.27
CA ASN A 2 17.45 3.71 10.39
C ASN A 2 17.76 2.25 10.10
N ILE A 3 17.84 1.87 8.83
CA ILE A 3 18.31 0.54 8.41
C ILE A 3 19.67 0.73 7.75
N ASN A 4 20.69 0.11 8.35
CA ASN A 4 22.10 0.18 8.00
C ASN A 4 22.39 -0.95 7.00
N LEU A 5 22.80 -0.62 5.77
CA LEU A 5 23.26 -1.58 4.77
C LEU A 5 24.76 -1.85 4.99
N LYS A 6 25.09 -2.96 5.63
CA LYS A 6 26.42 -3.58 5.51
C LYS A 6 26.24 -5.09 5.38
N ASN A 7 26.90 -5.62 4.36
CA ASN A 7 27.21 -7.03 4.11
C ASN A 7 26.17 -7.82 3.30
N LEU A 8 26.43 -8.00 2.00
CA LEU A 8 26.34 -9.33 1.39
C LEU A 8 27.25 -9.45 0.15
N ASP A 9 28.54 -9.65 0.41
CA ASP A 9 29.50 -10.21 -0.55
C ASP A 9 29.31 -11.71 -0.64
N ILE A 10 28.44 -12.23 -1.52
CA ILE A 10 28.48 -13.63 -1.96
C ILE A 10 27.86 -13.74 -3.35
N LEU A 11 28.68 -13.80 -4.41
CA LEU A 11 28.74 -14.93 -5.38
C LEU A 11 29.76 -14.62 -6.49
N LYS A 12 30.97 -15.18 -6.36
CA LYS A 12 31.90 -15.42 -7.48
C LYS A 12 31.40 -16.62 -8.30
N ILE A 13 31.89 -16.79 -9.55
CA ILE A 13 31.70 -17.90 -10.56
C ILE A 13 30.92 -17.35 -11.78
N VAL A 14 31.36 -17.30 -13.05
CA VAL A 14 32.22 -18.14 -13.92
C VAL A 14 32.96 -17.25 -14.96
N ILE A 15 34.21 -17.58 -15.28
CA ILE A 15 34.97 -17.08 -16.44
C ILE A 15 34.55 -17.89 -17.67
N LEU A 16 34.11 -17.24 -18.75
CA LEU A 16 34.13 -17.86 -20.09
C LEU A 16 34.66 -16.87 -21.11
N ALA A 17 35.88 -17.15 -21.57
CA ALA A 17 36.54 -16.47 -22.67
C ALA A 17 35.88 -16.91 -23.99
N ILE A 18 35.41 -15.95 -24.79
CA ILE A 18 35.17 -16.14 -26.22
C ILE A 18 35.85 -14.98 -26.94
N SER A 19 37.01 -15.27 -27.50
CA SER A 19 37.70 -14.43 -28.47
C SER A 19 36.97 -14.55 -29.81
N LEU A 20 36.27 -13.52 -30.25
CA LEU A 20 35.99 -13.35 -31.67
C LEU A 20 36.40 -11.95 -32.10
N SER A 21 37.56 -11.92 -32.78
CA SER A 21 37.95 -10.90 -33.74
C SER A 21 36.88 -10.80 -34.81
N THR A 22 36.33 -9.60 -35.02
CA THR A 22 35.97 -9.12 -36.36
C THR A 22 35.89 -7.59 -36.36
N SER A 23 36.57 -7.02 -37.35
CA SER A 23 36.76 -5.61 -37.65
C SER A 23 35.47 -4.87 -38.05
N ASN A 24 35.53 -3.54 -37.89
CA ASN A 24 34.57 -2.50 -38.26
C ASN A 24 34.02 -2.60 -39.69
N VAL A 25 32.79 -2.10 -39.90
CA VAL A 25 32.45 -1.08 -40.94
C VAL A 25 31.27 -0.23 -40.44
N ILE A 26 31.42 1.10 -40.44
CA ILE A 26 30.33 2.10 -40.35
C ILE A 26 30.15 2.71 -41.75
N TYR A 27 28.90 2.78 -42.23
CA TYR A 27 28.50 3.44 -43.48
C TYR A 27 28.40 4.96 -43.30
N ALA A 28 28.98 5.73 -44.23
CA ALA A 28 28.50 7.07 -44.57
C ALA A 28 28.83 7.40 -46.04
N SER A 29 27.79 7.51 -46.86
CA SER A 29 27.84 7.97 -48.25
C SER A 29 27.75 9.49 -48.32
N GLY A 30 28.69 10.14 -49.01
CA GLY A 30 28.56 11.52 -49.47
C GLY A 30 28.99 11.58 -50.94
N GLY A 31 28.03 11.82 -51.83
CA GLY A 31 28.27 11.96 -53.27
C GLY A 31 28.72 13.38 -53.64
N HIS A 32 29.70 13.47 -54.53
CA HIS A 32 29.92 14.63 -55.39
C HIS A 32 30.60 14.15 -56.69
N GLU A 33 29.99 14.46 -57.83
CA GLU A 33 30.47 14.16 -59.18
C GLU A 33 31.46 15.23 -59.71
N GLU A 34 32.48 14.72 -60.43
CA GLU A 34 33.23 15.21 -61.61
C GLU A 34 33.47 16.72 -61.83
N GLY A 35 34.62 17.22 -62.30
CA GLY A 35 35.78 16.73 -63.05
C GLY A 35 36.38 17.98 -63.76
N GLY A 36 37.64 18.10 -64.18
CA GLY A 36 38.82 17.24 -64.22
C GLY A 36 40.04 18.07 -64.67
N HIS A 37 41.22 17.45 -64.72
CA HIS A 37 42.29 17.75 -65.69
C HIS A 37 43.38 16.67 -65.60
N GLU A 38 43.81 16.21 -66.77
CA GLU A 38 44.85 15.19 -67.01
C GLU A 38 46.26 15.68 -66.66
N GLU A 39 47.13 14.79 -66.18
CA GLU A 39 48.33 14.33 -66.92
C GLU A 39 49.20 13.39 -66.06
N GLY A 40 49.86 12.44 -66.75
CA GLY A 40 51.15 11.87 -66.33
C GLY A 40 51.10 10.53 -65.58
N GLY A 41 51.38 9.45 -66.30
CA GLY A 41 51.48 8.10 -65.73
C GLY A 41 52.73 7.86 -64.89
N HIS A 42 52.61 6.95 -63.93
CA HIS A 42 53.67 6.01 -63.54
C HIS A 42 53.07 4.81 -62.77
N GLU A 43 53.75 3.69 -62.92
CA GLU A 43 53.35 2.31 -62.66
C GLU A 43 53.04 1.93 -61.19
N GLU A 44 52.40 0.77 -61.09
CA GLU A 44 51.91 0.05 -59.92
C GLU A 44 52.80 0.05 -58.67
N GLY A 45 52.15 0.31 -57.53
CA GLY A 45 52.61 -0.05 -56.20
C GLY A 45 51.40 -0.12 -55.28
N GLY A 46 50.82 -1.32 -55.12
CA GLY A 46 49.70 -1.56 -54.22
C GLY A 46 50.06 -1.18 -52.79
N HIS A 47 49.57 -0.02 -52.33
CA HIS A 47 49.58 0.37 -50.94
C HIS A 47 48.16 0.18 -50.40
N GLU A 48 47.98 -0.83 -49.55
CA GLU A 48 46.88 -0.88 -48.60
C GLU A 48 46.98 0.39 -47.74
N GLU A 49 46.18 1.40 -48.08
CA GLU A 49 46.08 2.61 -47.28
C GLU A 49 45.38 2.26 -45.96
N GLU A 50 46.18 2.04 -44.91
CA GLU A 50 45.73 2.29 -43.54
C GLU A 50 45.28 3.75 -43.47
N GLN A 51 43.97 4.00 -43.47
CA GLN A 51 43.37 5.31 -43.22
C GLN A 51 43.59 5.74 -41.75
N SER A 52 44.85 5.92 -41.36
CA SER A 52 45.26 6.38 -40.03
C SER A 52 46.18 7.59 -40.17
N VAL A 53 45.86 8.65 -39.45
CA VAL A 53 46.68 9.87 -39.40
C VAL A 53 47.73 9.69 -38.31
N LYS A 54 49.01 9.80 -38.68
CA LYS A 54 50.15 9.67 -37.75
C LYS A 54 50.59 11.06 -37.29
N LEU A 55 50.53 11.30 -35.97
CA LEU A 55 51.00 12.54 -35.35
C LEU A 55 52.27 12.27 -34.53
N SER A 56 53.23 13.19 -34.60
CA SER A 56 54.44 13.14 -33.76
C SER A 56 54.13 13.57 -32.32
N ALA A 57 54.96 13.15 -31.36
CA ALA A 57 54.81 13.52 -29.95
C ALA A 57 54.77 15.05 -29.73
N LYS A 58 55.57 15.81 -30.50
CA LYS A 58 55.59 17.28 -30.44
C LYS A 58 54.29 17.90 -30.98
N GLN A 59 53.67 17.27 -31.97
CA GLN A 59 52.37 17.70 -32.52
C GLN A 59 51.22 17.35 -31.56
N LEU A 60 51.25 16.19 -30.91
CA LEU A 60 50.30 15.82 -29.85
C LEU A 60 50.37 16.80 -28.67
N GLU A 61 51.58 17.15 -28.23
CA GLU A 61 51.82 18.08 -27.12
C GLU A 61 51.41 19.52 -27.48
N THR A 62 51.81 20.03 -28.66
CA THR A 62 51.44 21.39 -29.11
C THR A 62 49.93 21.52 -29.32
N ALA A 63 49.26 20.44 -29.74
CA ALA A 63 47.81 20.41 -29.94
C ALA A 63 47.01 20.10 -28.66
N GLY A 64 47.67 19.74 -27.55
CA GLY A 64 47.01 19.45 -26.28
C GLY A 64 46.12 18.19 -26.31
N ILE A 65 46.46 17.20 -27.13
CA ILE A 65 45.64 15.99 -27.30
C ILE A 65 45.85 15.05 -26.11
N VAL A 66 44.77 14.72 -25.42
CA VAL A 66 44.73 13.77 -24.30
C VAL A 66 44.06 12.48 -24.77
N VAL A 67 44.74 11.36 -24.56
CA VAL A 67 44.21 10.02 -24.89
C VAL A 67 43.86 9.31 -23.60
N GLU A 68 42.64 8.80 -23.50
CA GLU A 68 42.16 8.00 -22.38
C GLU A 68 41.63 6.65 -22.90
N GLU A 69 41.88 5.58 -22.15
CA GLU A 69 41.45 4.23 -22.53
C GLU A 69 39.95 4.07 -22.24
N LEU A 70 39.18 3.57 -23.22
CA LEU A 70 37.77 3.30 -23.07
C LEU A 70 37.56 2.15 -22.07
N GLN A 71 36.98 2.47 -20.92
CA GLN A 71 36.60 1.48 -19.92
C GLN A 71 35.06 1.27 -19.94
N PRO A 72 34.57 0.03 -19.94
CA PRO A 72 33.15 -0.25 -19.76
C PRO A 72 32.65 0.35 -18.45
N GLN A 73 31.65 1.22 -18.53
CA GLN A 73 31.03 1.84 -17.36
C GLN A 73 29.51 1.67 -17.40
N ARG A 74 28.91 1.55 -16.21
CA ARG A 74 27.46 1.48 -16.07
C ARG A 74 26.89 2.88 -16.07
N VAL A 75 26.32 3.30 -17.19
CA VAL A 75 25.60 4.58 -17.30
C VAL A 75 24.19 4.38 -16.75
N SER A 76 23.81 5.16 -15.76
CA SER A 76 22.45 5.18 -15.21
C SER A 76 21.79 6.51 -15.54
N ASP A 77 20.62 6.45 -16.17
CA ASP A 77 19.79 7.64 -16.37
C ASP A 77 19.07 8.01 -15.07
N VAL A 78 19.15 9.28 -14.69
CA VAL A 78 18.43 9.83 -13.55
C VAL A 78 17.20 10.57 -14.06
N ILE A 79 16.01 10.03 -13.76
CA ILE A 79 14.74 10.67 -14.08
C ILE A 79 14.21 11.37 -12.82
N SER A 80 13.91 12.66 -12.94
CA SER A 80 13.23 13.43 -11.89
C SER A 80 11.75 13.55 -12.23
N ALA A 81 10.89 13.19 -11.28
CA ALA A 81 9.44 13.29 -11.42
C ALA A 81 8.81 13.84 -10.13
N PRO A 82 7.78 14.70 -10.23
CA PRO A 82 7.02 15.15 -9.07
C PRO A 82 6.22 13.98 -8.47
N GLY A 83 5.98 14.05 -7.16
CA GLY A 83 5.13 13.09 -6.44
C GLY A 83 4.05 13.81 -5.64
N GLU A 84 2.93 13.13 -5.42
CA GLU A 84 1.82 13.62 -4.61
C GLU A 84 1.70 12.83 -3.31
N ILE A 85 1.40 13.53 -2.21
CA ILE A 85 1.09 12.90 -0.92
C ILE A 85 -0.40 12.54 -0.91
N MET A 86 -0.67 11.24 -0.97
CA MET A 86 -2.03 10.71 -0.94
C MET A 86 -2.37 10.11 0.42
N LEU A 87 -3.67 10.07 0.72
CA LEU A 87 -4.16 9.35 1.90
C LEU A 87 -3.84 7.86 1.75
N ASN A 88 -3.39 7.25 2.84
CA ASN A 88 -3.22 5.80 2.87
C ASN A 88 -4.61 5.15 2.90
N GLU A 89 -5.06 4.61 1.78
CA GLU A 89 -6.38 3.98 1.64
C GLU A 89 -6.57 2.79 2.60
N TYR A 90 -5.50 2.04 2.91
CA TYR A 90 -5.55 0.96 3.91
C TYR A 90 -5.70 1.45 5.36
N ARG A 91 -5.55 2.76 5.59
CA ARG A 91 -5.70 3.41 6.90
C ARG A 91 -6.83 4.44 6.92
N THR A 92 -7.65 4.47 5.87
CA THR A 92 -8.79 5.39 5.73
C THR A 92 -10.08 4.59 5.81
N THR A 93 -11.01 4.99 6.68
CA THR A 93 -12.30 4.30 6.83
C THR A 93 -13.42 5.30 6.96
N SER A 94 -14.55 5.00 6.32
CA SER A 94 -15.81 5.68 6.57
C SER A 94 -16.58 4.93 7.66
N VAL A 95 -17.13 5.67 8.63
CA VAL A 95 -17.89 5.08 9.74
C VAL A 95 -19.37 5.40 9.52
N THR A 96 -20.17 4.36 9.34
CA THR A 96 -21.62 4.48 9.12
C THR A 96 -22.41 3.85 10.28
N PRO A 97 -23.54 4.44 10.68
CA PRO A 97 -24.47 3.79 11.61
C PRO A 97 -25.00 2.48 11.03
N ARG A 98 -25.22 1.48 11.89
CA ARG A 98 -25.79 0.18 11.49
C ARG A 98 -27.31 0.18 11.36
N ILE A 99 -27.95 1.20 11.92
CA ILE A 99 -29.40 1.37 12.00
C ILE A 99 -29.77 2.84 11.82
N SER A 100 -31.00 3.08 11.38
CA SER A 100 -31.59 4.41 11.27
C SER A 100 -31.56 5.13 12.62
N SER A 101 -30.90 6.29 12.66
CA SER A 101 -30.63 7.01 13.91
C SER A 101 -30.63 8.52 13.71
N GLN A 102 -31.05 9.26 14.73
CA GLN A 102 -30.97 10.71 14.80
C GLN A 102 -29.66 11.17 15.48
N VAL A 103 -29.04 12.23 14.97
CA VAL A 103 -27.86 12.83 15.59
C VAL A 103 -28.29 13.68 16.79
N VAL A 104 -27.82 13.33 17.98
CA VAL A 104 -28.07 14.08 19.23
C VAL A 104 -26.96 15.08 19.49
N LYS A 105 -25.71 14.67 19.31
CA LYS A 105 -24.54 15.51 19.59
C LYS A 105 -23.36 15.14 18.68
N ARG A 106 -22.64 16.15 18.23
CA ARG A 106 -21.35 15.99 17.51
C ARG A 106 -20.21 16.31 18.46
N HIS A 107 -19.21 15.43 18.51
CA HIS A 107 -18.04 15.59 19.39
C HIS A 107 -16.77 15.96 18.61
N ALA A 108 -16.69 15.60 17.33
CA ALA A 108 -15.55 15.93 16.46
C ALA A 108 -16.00 16.78 15.26
N LYS A 109 -15.05 17.54 14.70
CA LYS A 109 -15.20 18.34 13.49
C LYS A 109 -14.13 17.95 12.46
N LEU A 110 -14.36 18.34 11.21
CA LEU A 110 -13.41 18.10 10.13
C LEU A 110 -12.09 18.84 10.44
N GLY A 111 -10.97 18.12 10.31
CA GLY A 111 -9.64 18.63 10.63
C GLY A 111 -9.14 18.31 12.04
N ASP A 112 -10.02 17.85 12.95
CA ASP A 112 -9.60 17.47 14.30
C ASP A 112 -8.74 16.19 14.27
N ALA A 113 -7.62 16.20 15.00
CA ALA A 113 -6.85 15.00 15.27
C ALA A 113 -7.56 14.15 16.34
N ILE A 114 -7.91 12.91 16.00
CA ILE A 114 -8.64 12.00 16.88
C ILE A 114 -7.80 10.78 17.26
N SER A 115 -8.01 10.27 18.47
CA SER A 115 -7.42 9.01 18.94
C SER A 115 -8.40 7.83 18.83
N LYS A 116 -7.88 6.60 18.78
CA LYS A 116 -8.70 5.39 18.73
C LYS A 116 -9.61 5.31 19.96
N GLY A 117 -10.91 5.13 19.73
CA GLY A 117 -11.92 5.03 20.80
C GLY A 117 -12.49 6.38 21.26
N GLN A 118 -12.00 7.50 20.73
CA GLN A 118 -12.58 8.81 20.99
C GLN A 118 -14.00 8.89 20.41
N PRO A 119 -15.01 9.34 21.18
CA PRO A 119 -16.36 9.53 20.67
C PRO A 119 -16.40 10.58 19.55
N LEU A 120 -17.08 10.26 18.45
CA LEU A 120 -17.23 11.17 17.30
C LEU A 120 -18.62 11.82 17.27
N VAL A 121 -19.66 11.02 17.53
CA VAL A 121 -21.06 11.43 17.50
C VAL A 121 -21.85 10.64 18.55
N THR A 122 -22.89 11.25 19.11
CA THR A 122 -23.94 10.55 19.87
C THR A 122 -25.18 10.48 19.00
N LEU A 123 -25.69 9.27 18.84
CA LEU A 123 -26.87 8.96 18.05
C LEU A 123 -27.99 8.47 18.97
N SER A 124 -29.24 8.65 18.56
CA SER A 124 -30.41 8.08 19.22
C SER A 124 -31.27 7.35 18.19
N SER A 125 -31.72 6.14 18.52
CA SER A 125 -32.60 5.35 17.65
C SER A 125 -33.73 4.69 18.45
N VAL A 126 -34.94 4.81 17.92
CA VAL A 126 -36.14 4.15 18.48
C VAL A 126 -36.03 2.63 18.39
N GLU A 127 -35.45 2.11 17.30
CA GLU A 127 -35.24 0.66 17.11
C GLU A 127 -34.26 0.12 18.16
N MET A 128 -33.21 0.89 18.46
CA MET A 128 -32.24 0.52 19.50
C MET A 128 -32.87 0.54 20.89
N ALA A 129 -33.64 1.58 21.22
CA ALA A 129 -34.35 1.68 22.49
C ALA A 129 -35.28 0.48 22.71
N THR A 130 -36.01 0.09 21.66
CA THR A 130 -36.92 -1.06 21.67
C THR A 130 -36.14 -2.36 21.92
N ALA A 131 -35.05 -2.60 21.18
CA ALA A 131 -34.22 -3.79 21.34
C ALA A 131 -33.56 -3.87 22.73
N GLN A 132 -33.14 -2.74 23.29
CA GLN A 132 -32.64 -2.66 24.67
C GLN A 132 -33.72 -3.04 25.69
N GLY A 133 -34.96 -2.56 25.51
CA GLY A 133 -36.09 -2.92 26.35
C GLY A 133 -36.40 -4.41 26.33
N GLU A 134 -36.47 -5.00 25.13
CA GLU A 134 -36.67 -6.45 24.94
C GLU A 134 -35.55 -7.28 25.60
N LEU A 135 -34.30 -6.83 25.49
CA LEU A 135 -33.16 -7.47 26.15
C LEU A 135 -33.29 -7.44 27.68
N LEU A 136 -33.75 -6.33 28.27
CA LEU A 136 -33.97 -6.26 29.72
C LEU A 136 -35.06 -7.22 30.17
N VAL A 137 -36.20 -7.25 29.45
CA VAL A 137 -37.33 -8.13 29.79
C VAL A 137 -36.92 -9.60 29.67
N SER A 138 -36.36 -10.00 28.53
CA SER A 138 -35.93 -11.38 28.27
C SER A 138 -34.77 -11.80 29.18
N GLY A 139 -33.83 -10.89 29.47
CA GLY A 139 -32.73 -11.12 30.40
C GLY A 139 -33.21 -11.40 31.83
N ARG A 140 -34.18 -10.61 32.32
CA ARG A 140 -34.78 -10.84 33.65
C ARG A 140 -35.54 -12.16 33.72
N GLU A 141 -36.33 -12.50 32.69
CA GLU A 141 -37.03 -13.79 32.66
C GLU A 141 -36.04 -14.96 32.60
N TRP A 142 -35.01 -14.86 31.77
CA TRP A 142 -33.98 -15.89 31.69
C TRP A 142 -33.27 -16.10 33.04
N GLN A 143 -32.91 -15.03 33.74
CA GLN A 143 -32.31 -15.14 35.07
C GLN A 143 -33.26 -15.79 36.08
N ARG A 144 -34.55 -15.43 36.07
CA ARG A 144 -35.56 -16.01 36.95
C ARG A 144 -35.76 -17.51 36.67
N VAL A 145 -35.98 -17.89 35.43
CA VAL A 145 -36.15 -19.29 35.00
C VAL A 145 -34.89 -20.12 35.29
N LYS A 146 -33.70 -19.54 35.07
CA LYS A 146 -32.42 -20.18 35.40
C LYS A 146 -32.25 -20.42 36.91
N LYS A 147 -32.66 -19.47 37.75
CA LYS A 147 -32.63 -19.60 39.22
C LYS A 147 -33.62 -20.65 39.74
N LEU A 148 -34.83 -20.72 39.18
CA LEU A 148 -35.83 -21.73 39.55
C LEU A 148 -35.39 -23.15 39.16
N GLY A 149 -34.64 -23.28 38.06
CA GLY A 149 -34.04 -24.54 37.63
C GLY A 149 -35.04 -25.49 36.94
N ARG A 150 -34.50 -26.41 36.13
CA ARG A 150 -35.28 -27.28 35.22
C ARG A 150 -36.23 -28.27 35.90
N LYS A 151 -36.15 -28.43 37.22
CA LYS A 151 -37.05 -29.27 38.02
C LYS A 151 -38.38 -28.57 38.35
N VAL A 152 -38.36 -27.23 38.42
CA VAL A 152 -39.50 -26.41 38.84
C VAL A 152 -40.22 -25.79 37.64
N VAL A 153 -39.49 -25.49 36.57
CA VAL A 153 -40.06 -24.95 35.32
C VAL A 153 -40.14 -26.03 34.24
N SER A 154 -41.17 -25.94 33.39
CA SER A 154 -41.31 -26.85 32.25
C SER A 154 -40.13 -26.74 31.28
N ALA A 155 -39.81 -27.85 30.61
CA ALA A 155 -38.72 -27.89 29.62
C ALA A 155 -38.94 -26.89 28.48
N GLN A 156 -40.20 -26.70 28.08
CA GLN A 156 -40.62 -25.72 27.09
C GLN A 156 -40.29 -24.29 27.55
N ARG A 157 -40.79 -23.87 28.72
CA ARG A 157 -40.56 -22.52 29.25
C ARG A 157 -39.07 -22.23 29.45
N TYR A 158 -38.30 -23.21 29.90
CA TYR A 158 -36.84 -23.06 30.05
C TYR A 158 -36.17 -22.77 28.70
N THR A 159 -36.57 -23.50 27.66
CA THR A 159 -36.00 -23.36 26.32
C THR A 159 -36.42 -22.04 25.68
N GLU A 160 -37.70 -21.68 25.78
CA GLU A 160 -38.25 -20.42 25.27
C GLU A 160 -37.56 -19.21 25.90
N ALA A 161 -37.45 -19.16 27.24
CA ALA A 161 -36.78 -18.06 27.93
C ALA A 161 -35.31 -17.92 27.53
N ARG A 162 -34.61 -19.05 27.32
CA ARG A 162 -33.22 -19.05 26.85
C ARG A 162 -33.10 -18.49 25.44
N VAL A 163 -33.93 -18.97 24.52
CA VAL A 163 -33.92 -18.57 23.11
C VAL A 163 -34.30 -17.09 22.97
N ALA A 164 -35.36 -16.64 23.65
CA ALA A 164 -35.78 -15.25 23.63
C ALA A 164 -34.67 -14.31 24.11
N HIS A 165 -33.98 -14.65 25.20
CA HIS A 165 -32.83 -13.88 25.68
C HIS A 165 -31.67 -13.87 24.68
N GLN A 166 -31.35 -15.01 24.07
CA GLN A 166 -30.30 -15.11 23.05
C GLN A 166 -30.64 -14.26 21.81
N GLN A 167 -31.89 -14.26 21.36
CA GLN A 167 -32.36 -13.46 20.23
C GLN A 167 -32.29 -11.96 20.53
N ALA A 168 -32.80 -11.53 21.68
CA ALA A 168 -32.74 -10.12 22.09
C ALA A 168 -31.28 -9.64 22.23
N LYS A 169 -30.40 -10.49 22.79
CA LYS A 169 -28.96 -10.22 22.88
C LYS A 169 -28.31 -10.10 21.50
N ALA A 170 -28.64 -11.00 20.57
CA ALA A 170 -28.12 -10.95 19.21
C ALA A 170 -28.57 -9.67 18.48
N ARG A 171 -29.82 -9.24 18.69
CA ARG A 171 -30.39 -8.03 18.08
C ARG A 171 -29.63 -6.77 18.48
N VAL A 172 -29.39 -6.54 19.76
CA VAL A 172 -28.63 -5.34 20.20
C VAL A 172 -27.17 -5.35 19.76
N ILE A 173 -26.56 -6.53 19.64
CA ILE A 173 -25.18 -6.68 19.14
C ILE A 173 -25.13 -6.37 17.63
N ALA A 174 -26.12 -6.84 16.87
CA ALA A 174 -26.24 -6.51 15.46
C ALA A 174 -26.33 -4.99 15.24
N PHE A 175 -27.08 -4.30 16.11
CA PHE A 175 -27.23 -2.84 16.10
C PHE A 175 -25.99 -2.07 16.57
N GLY A 176 -25.02 -2.74 17.21
CA GLY A 176 -23.70 -2.17 17.49
C GLY A 176 -23.27 -2.17 18.95
N MET A 177 -24.06 -2.70 19.89
CA MET A 177 -23.58 -2.88 21.26
C MET A 177 -22.49 -3.95 21.34
N THR A 178 -21.43 -3.64 22.07
CA THR A 178 -20.41 -4.64 22.43
C THR A 178 -20.93 -5.59 23.51
N VAL A 179 -20.37 -6.80 23.57
CA VAL A 179 -20.70 -7.78 24.62
C VAL A 179 -20.48 -7.21 26.03
N LYS A 180 -19.46 -6.37 26.21
CA LYS A 180 -19.18 -5.67 27.48
C LYS A 180 -20.30 -4.70 27.85
N GLN A 181 -20.77 -3.89 26.88
CA GLN A 181 -21.89 -2.98 27.10
C GLN A 181 -23.19 -3.73 27.42
N VAL A 182 -23.46 -4.84 26.72
CA VAL A 182 -24.63 -5.69 26.98
C VAL A 182 -24.61 -6.22 28.42
N ASN A 183 -23.47 -6.73 28.88
CA ASN A 183 -23.37 -7.28 30.24
C ASN A 183 -23.56 -6.17 31.29
N SER A 184 -22.88 -5.03 31.14
CA SER A 184 -23.03 -3.89 32.06
C SER A 184 -24.47 -3.34 32.07
N PHE A 185 -25.15 -3.34 30.92
CA PHE A 185 -26.53 -2.91 30.79
C PHE A 185 -27.49 -3.83 31.56
N LEU A 186 -27.30 -5.16 31.47
CA LEU A 186 -28.07 -6.15 32.21
C LEU A 186 -27.80 -6.12 33.73
N GLU A 187 -26.57 -5.86 34.14
CA GLU A 187 -26.18 -5.74 35.56
C GLU A 187 -26.84 -4.55 36.24
N LYS A 188 -26.90 -3.39 35.57
CA LYS A 188 -27.57 -2.19 36.09
C LYS A 188 -29.08 -2.41 36.19
N GLY A 189 -29.66 -3.13 35.23
CA GLY A 189 -31.08 -3.49 35.24
C GLY A 189 -32.03 -2.30 35.22
N ASP A 190 -31.60 -1.11 34.81
CA ASP A 190 -32.38 0.11 34.81
C ASP A 190 -33.09 0.30 33.45
N ALA A 191 -34.42 0.26 33.46
CA ALA A 191 -35.23 0.42 32.26
C ALA A 191 -35.14 1.82 31.64
N SER A 192 -34.81 2.85 32.44
CA SER A 192 -34.63 4.21 31.92
C SER A 192 -33.40 4.33 31.00
N LYS A 193 -32.50 3.35 31.03
CA LYS A 193 -31.31 3.28 30.18
C LYS A 193 -31.56 2.63 28.82
N ALA A 194 -32.78 2.13 28.56
CA ALA A 194 -33.19 1.64 27.25
C ALA A 194 -33.62 2.81 26.34
N ASN A 195 -32.73 3.79 26.16
CA ASN A 195 -33.02 5.06 25.49
C ASN A 195 -32.48 5.12 24.05
N GLY A 196 -31.86 4.04 23.56
CA GLY A 196 -31.36 3.95 22.19
C GLY A 196 -30.11 4.78 21.89
N THR A 197 -29.40 5.24 22.92
CA THR A 197 -28.13 6.01 22.80
C THR A 197 -26.91 5.24 23.26
#